data_AF-A0A9X3F6J0-F1
#
_entry.id   AF-A0A9X3F6J0-F1
#
_cell.length_a   1.000
_cell.length_b   1.000
_cell.length_c   1.000
_cell.angle_alpha   90.00
_cell.angle_beta   90.00
_cell.angle_gamma   90.00
#
_symmetry.space_group_name_H-M   'P 1'
#
loop_
_entity.id
_entity.type
_entity.pdbx_description
1 polymer ?
#
loop_
_entity_poly.entity_id
_entity_poly.type
_entity_poly.pdbx_seq_one_letter_code
_entity_poly.pdbx_strand_id
1 'polypeptide(L)'
;MTNSKPKVIKSYNKLDKDMQEQIKLVYADGFADNLIHFFDKNGTKITVLPFETEDKYYMLRMTEMEAVTLIDKDDDYDDEGFLKDQVKQNYEDKYAELDHIADQISDDDED
;
A
#
# COMPACT_ATOMS: atom_id res chain seq x y z
N MET A 1 16.00 -8.99 20.51
CA MET A 1 16.51 -7.74 19.91
C MET A 1 15.41 -7.22 19.01
N THR A 2 15.09 -5.93 19.08
CA THR A 2 13.92 -5.32 18.42
C THR A 2 14.03 -5.47 16.91
N ASN A 3 13.32 -6.45 16.34
CA ASN A 3 13.28 -6.73 14.91
C ASN A 3 12.41 -5.67 14.22
N SER A 4 12.83 -4.40 14.27
CA SER A 4 12.14 -3.33 13.58
C SER A 4 12.35 -3.52 12.08
N LYS A 5 11.26 -3.81 11.36
CA LYS A 5 11.27 -3.92 9.91
C LYS A 5 12.00 -2.70 9.30
N PRO A 6 12.89 -2.90 8.31
CA PRO A 6 13.59 -1.79 7.68
C PRO A 6 12.58 -0.80 7.11
N LYS A 7 12.73 0.47 7.48
CA LYS A 7 11.85 1.54 7.02
C LYS A 7 12.31 2.05 5.65
N VAL A 8 11.41 2.05 4.68
CA VAL A 8 11.69 2.47 3.31
C VAL A 8 10.81 3.67 2.97
N ILE A 9 11.43 4.83 2.80
CA ILE A 9 10.73 6.03 2.33
C ILE A 9 10.75 6.03 0.81
N LYS A 10 9.58 5.97 0.17
CA LYS A 10 9.42 6.01 -1.29
C LYS A 10 8.26 6.93 -1.67
N SER A 11 8.13 7.27 -2.94
CA SER A 11 6.94 7.98 -3.45
C SER A 11 5.99 6.95 -4.04
N TYR A 12 4.67 7.17 -3.89
CA TYR A 12 3.65 6.25 -4.42
C TYR A 12 3.84 5.94 -5.91
N ASN A 13 4.12 6.96 -6.72
CA ASN A 13 4.34 6.83 -8.17
C ASN A 13 5.61 6.06 -8.56
N LYS A 14 6.49 5.74 -7.60
CA LYS A 14 7.72 4.94 -7.81
C LYS A 14 7.60 3.51 -7.29
N LEU A 15 6.43 3.13 -6.82
CA LEU A 15 6.14 1.77 -6.41
C LEU A 15 5.83 0.93 -7.65
N ASP A 16 6.12 -0.36 -7.54
CA ASP A 16 5.69 -1.35 -8.50
C ASP A 16 4.17 -1.51 -8.44
N LYS A 17 3.55 -1.91 -9.56
CA LYS A 17 2.10 -2.03 -9.67
C LYS A 17 1.53 -2.92 -8.57
N ASP A 18 2.13 -4.08 -8.33
CA ASP A 18 1.65 -4.98 -7.28
C ASP A 18 1.64 -4.32 -5.89
N MET A 19 2.66 -3.53 -5.57
CA MET A 19 2.69 -2.81 -4.29
C MET A 19 1.62 -1.71 -4.24
N GLN A 20 1.41 -1.00 -5.35
CA GLN A 20 0.32 -0.01 -5.45
C GLN A 20 -1.04 -0.67 -5.24
N GLU A 21 -1.31 -1.79 -5.91
CA GLU A 21 -2.57 -2.55 -5.80
C GLU A 21 -2.81 -3.02 -4.35
N GLN A 22 -1.79 -3.56 -3.66
CA GLN A 22 -1.90 -3.93 -2.24
C GLN A 22 -2.20 -2.72 -1.35
N ILE A 23 -1.56 -1.57 -1.59
CA ILE A 23 -1.83 -0.33 -0.85
C ILE A 23 -3.26 0.14 -1.11
N LYS A 24 -3.73 0.08 -2.36
CA LYS A 24 -5.12 0.42 -2.72
C LYS A 24 -6.11 -0.47 -1.97
N LEU A 25 -5.82 -1.77 -1.90
CA LEU A 25 -6.67 -2.73 -1.21
C LEU A 25 -6.74 -2.47 0.31
N VAL A 26 -5.60 -2.19 0.94
CA VAL A 26 -5.54 -1.87 2.38
C VAL A 26 -6.23 -0.54 2.69
N TYR A 27 -6.07 0.45 1.81
CA TYR A 27 -6.66 1.78 1.94
C TYR A 27 -7.81 1.99 0.96
N ALA A 28 -8.74 1.03 0.95
CA ALA A 28 -9.91 1.07 0.10
C ALA A 28 -10.82 2.27 0.43
N ASP A 29 -10.84 2.72 1.69
CA ASP A 29 -11.61 3.88 2.16
C ASP A 29 -10.93 5.24 1.89
N GLY A 30 -9.75 5.21 1.25
CA GLY A 30 -9.04 6.41 0.83
C GLY A 30 -7.71 6.64 1.57
N PHE A 31 -6.81 7.33 0.88
CA PHE A 31 -5.44 7.54 1.34
C PHE A 31 -5.33 8.69 2.32
N ALA A 32 -6.07 9.77 2.11
CA ALA A 32 -5.93 11.02 2.86
C ALA A 32 -6.18 10.84 4.37
N ASP A 33 -7.16 10.02 4.75
CA ASP A 33 -7.51 9.78 6.16
C ASP A 33 -6.42 8.97 6.91
N ASN A 34 -5.65 8.17 6.17
CA ASN A 34 -4.60 7.30 6.69
C ASN A 34 -3.21 7.95 6.72
N LEU A 35 -3.11 9.21 6.29
CA LEU A 35 -1.86 9.94 6.24
C LEU A 35 -1.37 10.35 7.63
N ILE A 36 -0.09 10.09 7.90
CA ILE A 36 0.58 10.52 9.13
C ILE A 36 1.57 11.66 8.86
N HIS A 37 1.68 12.56 9.83
CA HIS A 37 2.58 13.70 9.76
C HIS A 37 3.83 13.45 10.59
N PHE A 38 5.01 13.65 10.00
CA PHE A 38 6.27 13.64 10.75
C PHE A 38 7.27 14.66 10.22
N PHE A 39 8.33 14.90 10.99
CA PHE A 39 9.41 15.78 10.60
C PHE A 39 10.53 14.98 9.96
N ASP A 40 10.85 15.27 8.71
CA ASP A 40 12.02 14.70 8.04
C ASP A 40 13.31 15.14 8.75
N LYS A 41 14.45 14.51 8.43
CA LYS A 41 15.78 14.87 8.95
C LYS A 41 16.16 16.35 8.83
N ASN A 42 15.48 17.09 7.96
CA ASN A 42 15.67 18.53 7.74
C ASN A 42 14.76 19.42 8.61
N GLY A 43 13.91 18.85 9.47
CA GLY A 43 12.92 19.60 10.25
C GLY A 43 11.70 20.06 9.43
N THR A 44 11.55 19.57 8.20
CA THR A 44 10.38 19.85 7.36
C THR A 44 9.24 18.92 7.73
N LYS A 45 8.06 19.48 8.05
CA LYS A 45 6.83 18.71 8.22
C LYS A 45 6.47 18.07 6.88
N ILE A 46 6.51 16.74 6.84
CA ILE A 46 6.09 15.95 5.69
C ILE A 46 4.98 15.00 6.10
N THR A 47 4.14 14.69 5.14
CA THR A 47 3.04 13.74 5.29
C THR A 47 3.41 12.47 4.55
N VAL A 48 3.12 11.31 5.15
CA VAL A 48 3.34 10.01 4.51
C VAL A 48 2.17 9.07 4.75
N LEU A 49 1.93 8.17 3.81
CA LEU A 49 1.08 7.01 4.01
C LEU A 49 1.95 5.86 4.55
N PRO A 50 1.75 5.41 5.81
CA PRO A 50 2.43 4.24 6.31
C PRO A 50 1.93 3.01 5.56
N PHE A 51 2.77 2.00 5.32
CA PHE A 51 2.32 0.74 4.75
C PHE A 51 3.27 -0.36 5.22
N GLU A 52 2.75 -1.29 6.00
CA GLU A 52 3.55 -2.37 6.57
C GLU A 52 3.40 -3.63 5.72
N THR A 53 4.51 -4.13 5.18
CA THR A 53 4.59 -5.46 4.56
C THR A 53 5.28 -6.44 5.50
N GLU A 54 5.33 -7.71 5.13
CA GLU A 54 6.03 -8.74 5.90
C GLU A 54 7.53 -8.44 6.03
N ASP A 55 8.17 -8.02 4.94
CA ASP A 55 9.60 -7.70 4.91
C ASP A 55 9.96 -6.31 5.43
N LYS A 56 9.17 -5.27 5.11
CA LYS A 56 9.59 -3.86 5.24
C LYS A 56 8.45 -2.95 5.64
N TYR A 57 8.80 -1.80 6.21
CA TYR A 57 7.84 -0.75 6.54
C TYR A 57 7.97 0.40 5.54
N TYR A 58 7.05 0.51 4.60
CA TYR A 58 7.03 1.58 3.62
C TYR A 58 6.41 2.85 4.19
N MET A 59 7.01 3.99 3.86
CA MET A 59 6.53 5.31 4.19
C MET A 59 6.42 6.10 2.90
N LEU A 60 5.19 6.23 2.39
CA LEU A 60 4.96 6.82 1.08
C LEU A 60 4.77 8.31 1.20
N ARG A 61 5.78 9.07 0.78
CA ARG A 61 5.72 10.52 0.86
C ARG A 61 4.78 11.10 -0.20
N MET A 62 3.73 11.76 0.27
CA MET A 62 2.76 12.50 -0.52
C MET A 62 2.08 13.56 0.36
N THR A 63 1.56 14.62 -0.27
CA THR A 63 0.70 15.59 0.42
C THR A 63 -0.75 15.10 0.47
N GLU A 64 -1.58 15.66 1.36
CA GLU A 64 -3.03 15.37 1.41
C GLU A 64 -3.69 15.66 0.06
N MET A 65 -3.33 16.79 -0.57
CA MET A 65 -3.83 17.15 -1.89
C MET A 65 -3.41 16.15 -2.96
N GLU A 66 -2.17 15.66 -2.93
CA GLU A 66 -1.72 14.61 -3.84
C GLU A 66 -2.47 13.29 -3.61
N ALA A 67 -2.74 12.89 -2.36
CA ALA A 67 -3.48 11.68 -2.06
C ALA A 67 -4.91 11.74 -2.65
N VAL A 68 -5.62 12.85 -2.45
CA VAL A 68 -6.94 13.06 -3.06
C VAL A 68 -6.84 13.09 -4.58
N THR A 69 -5.86 13.81 -5.14
CA THR A 69 -5.67 13.89 -6.60
C THR A 69 -5.30 12.55 -7.23
N LEU A 70 -4.57 11.70 -6.50
CA LEU A 70 -4.23 10.36 -6.95
C LEU A 70 -5.50 9.54 -7.09
N ILE A 71 -6.34 9.52 -6.06
CA ILE A 71 -7.62 8.81 -6.06
C ILE A 71 -8.57 9.35 -7.13
N ASP A 72 -8.77 10.67 -7.20
CA ASP A 72 -9.64 11.34 -8.18
C ASP A 72 -9.26 11.06 -9.64
N LYS A 73 -7.96 10.88 -9.90
CA LYS A 73 -7.45 10.57 -11.25
C LYS A 73 -7.39 9.09 -11.56
N ASP A 74 -7.65 8.24 -10.59
CA ASP A 74 -7.46 6.81 -10.70
C ASP A 74 -8.82 6.13 -10.94
N ASP A 75 -8.96 5.48 -12.09
CA ASP A 75 -10.22 4.84 -12.50
C ASP A 75 -10.62 3.67 -11.58
N ASP A 76 -9.73 3.20 -10.71
CA ASP A 76 -10.05 2.15 -9.75
C ASP A 76 -10.97 2.64 -8.62
N TYR A 77 -11.07 3.97 -8.43
CA TYR A 77 -11.84 4.60 -7.36
C TYR A 77 -13.14 5.22 -7.88
N ASP A 78 -14.13 5.35 -7.01
CA ASP A 78 -15.40 6.02 -7.28
C ASP A 78 -15.35 7.52 -6.92
N ASP A 79 -16.42 8.25 -7.24
CA ASP A 79 -16.53 9.70 -6.99
C ASP A 79 -16.48 10.06 -5.49
N GLU A 80 -16.70 9.10 -4.60
CA GLU A 80 -16.60 9.26 -3.15
C GLU A 80 -15.17 9.01 -2.62
N GLY A 81 -14.26 8.51 -3.47
CA GLY A 81 -12.87 8.25 -3.14
C GLY A 81 -12.61 6.87 -2.53
N PHE A 82 -13.58 5.97 -2.65
CA PHE A 82 -13.52 4.58 -2.25
C PHE A 82 -13.09 3.70 -3.43
N LEU A 83 -12.32 2.66 -3.15
CA LEU A 83 -11.93 1.67 -4.16
C LEU A 83 -13.20 0.93 -4.61
N LYS A 84 -13.46 0.90 -5.91
CA LYS A 84 -14.62 0.22 -6.50
C LYS A 84 -14.66 -1.24 -6.04
N ASP A 85 -15.82 -1.74 -5.63
CA ASP A 85 -15.99 -3.12 -5.13
C ASP A 85 -15.44 -4.17 -6.10
N GLN A 86 -15.64 -3.97 -7.41
CA GLN A 86 -15.13 -4.87 -8.43
C GLN A 86 -13.60 -4.91 -8.47
N VAL A 87 -12.95 -3.76 -8.29
CA VAL A 87 -11.48 -3.66 -8.27
C VAL A 87 -10.94 -4.26 -6.99
N LYS A 88 -11.58 -3.94 -5.85
CA LYS A 88 -11.26 -4.53 -4.56
C LYS A 88 -11.30 -6.06 -4.62
N GLN A 89 -12.41 -6.62 -5.12
CA GLN A 89 -12.56 -8.06 -5.27
C GLN A 89 -11.50 -8.67 -6.19
N ASN A 90 -11.17 -8.01 -7.31
CA ASN A 90 -10.11 -8.49 -8.21
C ASN A 90 -8.73 -8.54 -7.52
N TYR A 91 -8.40 -7.54 -6.70
CA TYR A 91 -7.15 -7.55 -5.94
C TYR A 91 -7.18 -8.60 -4.84
N GLU A 92 -8.28 -8.72 -4.10
CA GLU A 92 -8.44 -9.78 -3.09
C GLU A 92 -8.27 -11.17 -3.71
N ASP A 93 -8.87 -11.44 -4.86
CA ASP A 93 -8.73 -12.72 -5.57
C ASP A 93 -7.29 -12.96 -6.03
N LYS A 94 -6.67 -11.95 -6.66
CA LYS A 94 -5.28 -12.00 -7.14
C LYS A 94 -4.27 -12.29 -6.02
N TYR A 95 -4.43 -11.65 -4.85
CA TYR A 95 -3.52 -11.82 -3.71
C TYR A 95 -3.88 -13.01 -2.83
N ALA A 96 -5.16 -13.41 -2.77
CA ALA A 96 -5.57 -14.65 -2.11
C ALA A 96 -5.02 -15.88 -2.84
N GLU A 97 -5.02 -15.88 -4.18
CA GLU A 97 -4.37 -16.96 -4.95
C GLU A 97 -2.86 -17.02 -4.68
N LEU A 98 -2.18 -15.87 -4.55
CA LEU A 98 -0.74 -15.86 -4.24
C LEU A 98 -0.41 -16.47 -2.87
N ASP A 99 -1.21 -16.19 -1.85
CA ASP A 99 -1.07 -16.78 -0.51
C ASP A 99 -1.30 -18.31 -0.56
N HIS A 100 -2.35 -18.75 -1.26
CA HIS A 100 -2.66 -20.17 -1.44
C HIS A 100 -1.63 -20.93 -2.29
N ILE A 101 -1.03 -20.29 -3.28
CA ILE A 101 0.04 -20.88 -4.10
C ILE A 101 1.34 -20.98 -3.30
N ALA A 102 1.65 -20.00 -2.44
CA ALA A 102 2.83 -20.05 -1.58
C ALA A 102 2.77 -21.23 -0.59
N ASP A 103 1.58 -21.54 -0.05
CA ASP A 103 1.36 -22.73 0.78
C ASP A 103 1.51 -24.03 -0.03
N GLN A 104 1.00 -24.10 -1.26
CA GLN A 104 1.12 -25.32 -2.09
C GLN A 104 2.53 -25.63 -2.58
N ILE A 105 3.41 -24.63 -2.74
CA ILE A 105 4.80 -24.86 -3.17
C ILE A 105 5.68 -25.33 -1.98
N SER A 106 5.22 -25.13 -0.75
CA SER A 106 5.98 -25.48 0.45
C SER A 106 5.86 -26.97 0.86
N ASP A 107 5.02 -27.74 0.18
CA ASP A 107 4.73 -29.16 0.48
C ASP A 107 5.33 -30.16 -0.55
N ASP A 108 6.14 -29.71 -1.53
CA ASP A 108 6.75 -30.58 -2.58
C ASP A 108 8.28 -30.78 -2.44
N ASP A 109 8.85 -30.50 -1.26
CA ASP A 109 10.29 -30.71 -0.94
C ASP A 109 10.48 -31.65 0.29
N GLU A 110 9.71 -32.74 0.37
CA GLU A 110 10.03 -33.90 1.23
C GLU A 110 10.09 -35.20 0.39
N ASP A 111 11.29 -35.48 -0.17
CA ASP A 111 11.72 -36.83 -0.61
C ASP A 111 12.67 -37.43 0.44
#